data_AF-A0A832JFZ3-F1
#
_entry.id   AF-A0A832JFZ3-F1
#
_cell.length_a   1.000
_cell.length_b   1.000
_cell.length_c   1.000
_cell.angle_alpha   90.00
_cell.angle_beta   90.00
_cell.angle_gamma   90.00
#
_symmetry.space_group_name_H-M   'P 1'
#
loop_
_entity.id
_entity.type
_entity.pdbx_description
1 polymer ?
#
loop_
_entity_poly.entity_id
_entity_poly.type
_entity_poly.pdbx_seq_one_letter_code
_entity_poly.pdbx_strand_id
1 'polypeptide(L)'
;MGEEALRCGNCGRLLEPEARYCMECGWPVPRPGVEWGDENTAILRRVFDRKERPPFSPRPVRSGRLKIYQADGRLLNTVEIPQDRPLRIGRGSDQDVRLMDMTVSRSHAVIEYQNGFYILQDMGSTNATLLNGEPISQPEVLFHGAEITIGTHILIFEEG
;
A
#
# COMPACT_ATOMS: atom_id res chain seq x y z
N MET A 1 -25.77 24.72 14.45
CA MET A 1 -24.31 24.71 14.74
C MET A 1 -23.72 23.85 13.64
N GLY A 2 -23.07 24.47 12.65
CA GLY A 2 -22.59 23.76 11.47
C GLY A 2 -21.37 22.94 11.81
N GLU A 3 -21.37 21.66 11.45
CA GLU A 3 -20.14 20.85 11.45
C GLU A 3 -19.14 21.53 10.50
N GLU A 4 -18.01 22.01 11.03
CA GLU A 4 -16.94 22.52 10.21
C GLU A 4 -16.40 21.36 9.36
N ALA A 5 -16.60 21.45 8.05
CA ALA A 5 -16.13 20.43 7.13
C ALA A 5 -14.60 20.34 7.21
N LEU A 6 -14.10 19.16 7.60
CA LEU A 6 -12.68 18.89 7.73
C LEU A 6 -12.00 19.08 6.36
N ARG A 7 -10.86 19.78 6.36
CA ARG A 7 -10.05 19.98 5.16
C ARG A 7 -8.73 19.26 5.29
N CYS A 8 -8.26 18.73 4.18
CA CYS A 8 -6.94 18.12 4.08
C CYS A 8 -5.86 19.16 4.39
N GLY A 9 -5.05 18.90 5.43
CA GLY A 9 -3.94 19.78 5.81
C GLY A 9 -2.83 19.91 4.76
N ASN A 10 -2.83 19.04 3.73
CA ASN A 10 -1.85 19.08 2.64
C ASN A 10 -2.38 19.80 1.39
N CYS A 11 -3.56 19.43 0.87
CA CYS A 11 -4.09 20.00 -0.38
C CYS A 11 -5.28 20.95 -0.22
N GLY A 12 -5.88 21.05 0.97
CA GLY A 12 -7.02 21.92 1.25
C GLY A 12 -8.39 21.40 0.80
N ARG A 13 -8.48 20.21 0.20
CA ARG A 13 -9.75 19.56 -0.18
C ARG A 13 -10.62 19.28 1.03
N LEU A 14 -11.94 19.34 0.84
CA LEU A 14 -12.92 18.83 1.80
C LEU A 14 -12.79 17.30 1.95
N LEU A 15 -12.74 16.85 3.19
CA LEU A 15 -12.63 15.45 3.57
C LEU A 15 -14.00 14.92 3.93
N GLU A 16 -14.26 13.66 3.56
CA GLU A 16 -15.41 12.92 4.10
C GLU A 16 -15.17 12.67 5.61
N PRO A 17 -16.22 12.66 6.46
CA PRO A 17 -16.07 12.52 7.91
C PRO A 17 -15.33 11.22 8.33
N GLU A 18 -15.46 10.15 7.55
CA GLU A 18 -14.82 8.85 7.78
C GLU A 18 -13.58 8.61 6.88
N ALA A 19 -13.14 9.61 6.11
CA ALA A 19 -11.98 9.47 5.23
C ALA A 19 -10.74 9.10 6.05
N ARG A 20 -10.08 7.99 5.69
CA ARG A 20 -8.75 7.64 6.22
C ARG A 20 -7.62 8.32 5.45
N TYR A 21 -7.88 8.71 4.21
CA TYR A 21 -6.95 9.37 3.31
C TYR A 21 -7.68 10.42 2.47
N CYS A 22 -6.99 11.48 2.08
CA CYS A 22 -7.53 12.48 1.18
C CYS A 22 -7.72 11.91 -0.23
N MET A 23 -8.94 11.96 -0.77
CA MET A 23 -9.25 11.44 -2.10
C MET A 23 -8.62 12.24 -3.28
N GLU A 24 -7.99 13.39 -3.00
CA GLU A 24 -7.26 14.17 -4.03
C GLU A 24 -5.76 13.98 -3.98
N CYS A 25 -5.19 13.94 -2.78
CA CYS A 25 -3.74 13.95 -2.62
C CYS A 25 -3.23 12.83 -1.71
N GLY A 26 -4.09 11.92 -1.31
CA GLY A 26 -3.82 10.76 -0.44
C GLY A 26 -3.33 11.03 0.95
N TRP A 27 -3.24 12.29 1.37
CA TRP A 27 -2.74 12.62 2.69
C TRP A 27 -3.57 11.92 3.76
N PRO A 28 -2.94 11.17 4.70
CA PRO A 28 -3.66 10.47 5.74
C PRO A 28 -4.43 11.47 6.59
N VAL A 29 -5.68 11.14 6.88
CA VAL A 29 -6.58 11.99 7.66
C VAL A 29 -6.65 11.40 9.08
N PRO A 30 -6.18 12.12 10.11
CA PRO A 30 -6.37 11.67 11.49
C PRO A 30 -7.86 11.67 11.82
N ARG A 31 -8.34 10.60 12.44
CA ARG A 31 -9.75 10.49 12.85
C ARG A 31 -10.07 11.53 13.95
N PRO A 32 -11.34 11.96 14.07
CA PRO A 32 -11.78 12.75 15.22
C PRO A 32 -11.45 12.00 16.52
N GLY A 33 -10.65 12.63 17.40
CA GLY A 33 -10.21 12.05 18.68
C GLY A 33 -8.81 11.43 18.70
N VAL A 34 -8.03 11.51 17.61
CA VAL A 34 -6.59 11.16 17.60
C VAL A 34 -5.78 12.44 17.58
N GLU A 35 -4.95 12.68 18.60
CA GLU A 35 -4.11 13.88 18.66
C GLU A 35 -2.90 13.76 17.71
N TRP A 36 -2.53 14.90 17.12
CA TRP A 36 -1.33 15.00 16.29
C TRP A 36 -0.08 14.69 17.13
N GLY A 37 0.49 13.50 16.98
CA GLY A 37 1.73 13.13 17.67
C GLY A 37 1.71 11.81 18.43
N ASP A 38 0.57 11.12 18.50
CA ASP A 38 0.47 9.82 19.20
C ASP A 38 1.13 8.70 18.39
N GLU A 39 1.25 7.50 18.97
CA GLU A 39 1.99 6.35 18.42
C GLU A 39 1.57 5.95 16.99
N ASN A 40 0.32 6.21 16.58
CA ASN A 40 -0.17 6.06 15.19
C ASN A 40 0.42 7.10 14.21
N THR A 41 0.87 8.24 14.72
CA THR A 41 1.57 9.32 14.00
C THR A 41 3.08 9.12 14.03
N ALA A 42 3.62 8.18 14.81
CA ALA A 42 5.06 7.93 14.88
C ALA A 42 5.60 7.34 13.56
N ILE A 43 4.79 6.52 12.88
CA ILE A 43 5.06 6.04 11.52
C ILE A 43 5.09 7.23 10.55
N LEU A 44 4.10 8.12 10.64
CA LEU A 44 4.04 9.35 9.84
C LEU A 44 5.23 10.27 10.13
N ARG A 45 5.70 10.37 11.37
CA ARG A 45 6.88 11.17 11.73
C ARG A 45 8.19 10.61 11.17
N ARG A 46 8.30 9.28 11.02
CA ARG A 46 9.48 8.61 10.44
C ARG A 46 9.51 8.68 8.92
N VAL A 47 8.34 8.61 8.26
CA VAL A 47 8.21 8.68 6.79
C VAL A 47 8.23 10.13 6.29
N PHE A 48 7.69 11.07 7.06
CA PHE A 48 7.54 12.48 6.69
C PHE A 48 8.49 13.39 7.49
N ASP A 49 9.79 13.06 7.53
CA ASP A 49 10.78 14.00 8.04
C ASP A 49 10.80 15.26 7.17
N ARG A 50 10.79 16.39 7.85
CA ARG A 50 10.32 17.69 7.39
C ARG A 50 11.35 18.31 6.45
N LYS A 51 11.08 18.39 5.15
CA LYS A 51 11.44 19.55 4.29
C LYS A 51 11.04 19.47 2.82
N GLU A 52 10.56 18.33 2.33
CA GLU A 52 10.20 18.19 0.92
C GLU A 52 8.76 17.71 0.80
N ARG A 53 7.98 18.33 -0.10
CA ARG A 53 6.67 17.78 -0.52
C ARG A 53 6.90 16.29 -0.84
N PRO A 54 6.07 15.34 -0.36
CA PRO A 54 6.19 13.97 -0.86
C PRO A 54 5.97 14.02 -2.38
N PRO A 55 6.93 13.53 -3.20
CA PRO A 55 6.82 13.55 -4.66
C PRO A 55 5.62 12.72 -5.18
N PHE A 56 4.99 11.95 -4.30
CA PHE A 56 3.89 11.04 -4.59
C PHE A 56 2.67 11.40 -3.74
N SER A 57 1.91 12.40 -4.21
CA SER A 57 0.49 12.44 -3.83
C SER A 57 -0.18 11.29 -4.59
N PRO A 58 -0.74 10.26 -3.93
CA PRO A 58 -1.40 9.21 -4.65
C PRO A 58 -2.69 9.84 -5.18
N ARG A 59 -2.76 9.91 -6.50
CA ARG A 59 -3.99 10.20 -7.23
C ARG A 59 -4.75 8.88 -7.38
N PRO A 60 -6.08 8.91 -7.53
CA PRO A 60 -6.82 7.70 -7.87
C PRO A 60 -6.22 7.06 -9.13
N VAL A 61 -5.67 5.86 -8.99
CA VAL A 61 -4.94 5.16 -10.06
C VAL A 61 -5.92 4.28 -10.83
N ARG A 62 -6.02 4.47 -12.15
CA ARG A 62 -6.99 3.73 -12.98
C ARG A 62 -6.53 2.34 -13.39
N SER A 63 -5.27 2.00 -13.18
CA SER A 63 -4.69 0.69 -13.45
C SER A 63 -3.35 0.57 -12.74
N GLY A 64 -3.02 -0.61 -12.26
CA GLY A 64 -1.74 -0.89 -11.65
C GLY A 64 -1.31 -2.30 -12.01
N ARG A 65 0.01 -2.50 -12.13
CA ARG A 65 0.61 -3.80 -12.40
C ARG A 65 1.75 -4.08 -11.44
N LEU A 66 2.06 -5.36 -11.28
CA LEU A 66 3.22 -5.84 -10.54
C LEU A 66 4.21 -6.48 -11.48
N LYS A 67 5.44 -5.98 -11.46
CA LYS A 67 6.59 -6.67 -12.04
C LYS A 67 7.21 -7.56 -10.96
N ILE A 68 7.37 -8.84 -11.25
CA ILE A 68 7.81 -9.83 -10.30
C ILE A 68 9.21 -10.27 -10.68
N TYR A 69 10.17 -10.08 -9.78
CA TYR A 69 11.57 -10.40 -9.95
C TYR A 69 11.97 -11.53 -8.99
N GLN A 70 12.91 -12.34 -9.44
CA GLN A 70 13.66 -13.27 -8.60
C GLN A 70 14.84 -12.53 -7.95
N ALA A 71 15.38 -13.07 -6.85
CA ALA A 71 16.52 -12.50 -6.12
C ALA A 71 17.78 -12.24 -6.99
N ASP A 72 17.93 -12.92 -8.14
CA ASP A 72 19.01 -12.71 -9.10
C ASP A 72 18.77 -11.51 -10.05
N GLY A 73 17.66 -10.78 -9.87
CA GLY A 73 17.26 -9.65 -10.70
C GLY A 73 16.51 -10.04 -11.97
N ARG A 74 16.25 -11.34 -12.21
CA ARG A 74 15.51 -11.79 -13.38
C ARG A 74 14.02 -11.47 -13.24
N LEU A 75 13.47 -10.76 -14.22
CA LEU A 75 12.01 -10.57 -14.33
C LEU A 75 11.36 -11.92 -14.65
N LEU A 76 10.50 -12.39 -13.75
CA LEU A 76 9.76 -13.64 -13.89
C LEU A 76 8.44 -13.43 -14.63
N ASN A 77 7.69 -12.41 -14.22
CA ASN A 77 6.35 -12.16 -14.75
C ASN A 77 5.94 -10.70 -14.52
N THR A 78 4.91 -10.26 -15.25
CA THR A 78 4.21 -8.99 -15.00
C THR A 78 2.71 -9.26 -14.99
N VAL A 79 2.03 -8.82 -13.95
CA VAL A 79 0.61 -9.11 -13.71
C VAL A 79 -0.15 -7.81 -13.47
N GLU A 80 -1.26 -7.62 -14.19
CA GLU A 80 -2.19 -6.52 -13.93
C GLU A 80 -2.98 -6.79 -12.64
N ILE A 81 -3.16 -5.77 -11.82
CA ILE A 81 -3.89 -5.87 -10.56
C ILE A 81 -5.37 -5.57 -10.82
N PRO A 82 -6.28 -6.56 -10.67
CA PRO A 82 -7.72 -6.35 -10.85
C PRO A 82 -8.26 -5.32 -9.86
N GLN A 83 -9.31 -4.60 -10.27
CA GLN A 83 -9.98 -3.59 -9.45
C GLN A 83 -11.25 -4.10 -8.77
N ASP A 84 -11.82 -5.18 -9.30
CA ASP A 84 -13.10 -5.75 -8.91
C ASP A 84 -12.95 -6.91 -7.92
N ARG A 85 -11.73 -7.39 -7.70
CA ARG A 85 -11.41 -8.47 -6.76
C ARG A 85 -9.99 -8.35 -6.21
N PRO A 86 -9.69 -8.99 -5.07
CA PRO A 86 -8.33 -9.08 -4.56
C PRO A 86 -7.40 -9.85 -5.50
N LEU A 87 -6.17 -9.37 -5.65
CA LEU A 87 -5.05 -10.12 -6.21
C LEU A 87 -4.36 -10.89 -5.09
N ARG A 88 -4.38 -12.22 -5.16
CA ARG A 88 -3.81 -13.08 -4.12
C ARG A 88 -2.38 -13.49 -4.45
N ILE A 89 -1.48 -13.36 -3.49
CA ILE A 89 -0.05 -13.65 -3.64
C ILE A 89 0.36 -14.72 -2.63
N GLY A 90 1.02 -15.76 -3.12
CA GLY A 90 1.57 -16.82 -2.26
C GLY A 90 2.08 -18.02 -3.05
N ARG A 91 2.44 -19.09 -2.35
CA ARG A 91 2.91 -20.33 -2.99
C ARG A 91 1.78 -21.30 -3.36
N GLY A 92 0.57 -21.08 -2.82
CA GLY A 92 -0.61 -21.91 -3.07
C GLY A 92 -0.93 -22.01 -4.56
N SER A 93 -1.56 -23.11 -4.97
CA SER A 93 -2.01 -23.30 -6.35
C SER A 93 -3.24 -22.45 -6.72
N ASP A 94 -3.90 -21.88 -5.71
CA ASP A 94 -5.10 -21.06 -5.78
C ASP A 94 -4.79 -19.54 -5.76
N GLN A 95 -3.51 -19.17 -5.83
CA GLN A 95 -3.06 -17.78 -5.83
C GLN A 95 -2.95 -17.24 -7.25
N ASP A 96 -3.32 -15.97 -7.45
CA ASP A 96 -3.18 -15.29 -8.74
C ASP A 96 -1.70 -15.12 -9.11
N VAL A 97 -0.89 -14.70 -8.12
CA VAL A 97 0.56 -14.61 -8.22
C VAL A 97 1.18 -15.74 -7.42
N ARG A 98 1.61 -16.78 -8.14
CA ARG A 98 2.23 -17.95 -7.54
C ARG A 98 3.75 -17.82 -7.46
N LEU A 99 4.26 -17.70 -6.25
CA LEU A 99 5.70 -17.64 -5.96
C LEU A 99 6.18 -19.02 -5.49
N MET A 100 7.02 -19.69 -6.28
CA MET A 100 7.49 -21.05 -5.99
C MET A 100 8.68 -21.05 -5.03
N ASP A 101 8.45 -20.59 -3.80
CA ASP A 101 9.47 -20.44 -2.78
C ASP A 101 9.00 -20.96 -1.42
N MET A 102 9.79 -21.82 -0.80
CA MET A 102 9.47 -22.42 0.49
C MET A 102 9.39 -21.40 1.62
N THR A 103 10.02 -20.23 1.49
CA THR A 103 9.89 -19.12 2.44
C THR A 103 8.57 -18.35 2.27
N VAL A 104 7.81 -18.62 1.20
CA VAL A 104 6.52 -17.98 0.94
C VAL A 104 5.37 -18.88 1.42
N SER A 105 4.53 -18.30 2.26
CA SER A 105 3.28 -18.90 2.77
C SER A 105 2.31 -19.22 1.62
N ARG A 106 1.39 -20.17 1.86
CA ARG A 106 0.39 -20.57 0.83
C ARG A 106 -0.49 -19.40 0.41
N SER A 107 -0.98 -18.64 1.39
CA SER A 107 -1.61 -17.33 1.24
C SER A 107 -0.73 -16.37 2.03
N HIS A 108 -0.01 -15.48 1.34
CA HIS A 108 1.02 -14.65 1.96
C HIS A 108 0.58 -13.20 2.08
N ALA A 109 0.17 -12.60 0.96
CA ALA A 109 -0.30 -11.24 0.91
C ALA A 109 -1.44 -11.11 -0.10
N VAL A 110 -2.23 -10.06 0.04
CA VAL A 110 -3.26 -9.67 -0.94
C VAL A 110 -3.06 -8.21 -1.31
N ILE A 111 -3.39 -7.88 -2.55
CA ILE A 111 -3.52 -6.49 -2.98
C ILE A 111 -4.95 -6.27 -3.43
N GLU A 112 -5.59 -5.24 -2.86
CA GLU A 112 -6.96 -4.87 -3.16
C GLU A 112 -7.02 -3.45 -3.68
N TYR A 113 -7.94 -3.19 -4.60
CA TYR A 113 -8.22 -1.85 -5.05
C TYR A 113 -9.42 -1.29 -4.29
N GLN A 114 -9.21 -0.23 -3.51
CA GLN A 114 -10.25 0.43 -2.73
C GLN A 114 -10.13 1.94 -2.84
N ASN A 115 -11.24 2.62 -3.10
CA ASN A 115 -11.32 4.09 -3.11
C ASN A 115 -10.28 4.78 -4.02
N GLY A 116 -9.88 4.14 -5.12
CA GLY A 116 -8.88 4.70 -6.04
C GLY A 116 -7.43 4.30 -5.75
N PHE A 117 -7.19 3.51 -4.70
CA PHE A 117 -5.86 3.14 -4.23
C PHE A 117 -5.68 1.63 -4.23
N TYR A 118 -4.46 1.18 -4.51
CA TYR A 118 -4.05 -0.20 -4.29
C TYR A 118 -3.52 -0.34 -2.87
N ILE A 119 -4.08 -1.29 -2.12
CA ILE A 119 -3.76 -1.54 -0.72
C ILE A 119 -3.15 -2.93 -0.61
N LEU A 120 -1.93 -3.00 -0.08
CA LEU A 120 -1.23 -4.23 0.25
C LEU A 120 -1.57 -4.66 1.69
N GLN A 121 -1.89 -5.93 1.87
CA GLN A 121 -2.13 -6.51 3.19
C GLN A 121 -1.40 -7.85 3.34
N ASP A 122 -0.70 -8.02 4.45
CA ASP A 122 -0.14 -9.31 4.87
C ASP A 122 -1.24 -10.20 5.48
N MET A 123 -1.24 -11.49 5.12
CA MET A 123 -2.28 -12.46 5.53
C MET A 123 -1.86 -13.33 6.72
N GLY A 124 -0.94 -12.85 7.56
CA GLY A 124 -0.35 -13.63 8.64
C GLY A 124 0.73 -14.57 8.13
N SER A 125 1.57 -14.06 7.24
CA SER A 125 2.66 -14.80 6.64
C SER A 125 3.68 -15.26 7.70
N THR A 126 4.40 -16.34 7.39
CA THR A 126 5.46 -16.86 8.29
C THR A 126 6.70 -15.98 8.23
N ASN A 127 7.01 -15.48 7.04
CA ASN A 127 8.04 -14.47 6.82
C ASN A 127 7.31 -13.20 6.42
N ALA A 128 7.53 -12.11 7.15
CA ALA A 128 6.78 -10.88 6.95
C ALA A 128 6.86 -10.37 5.50
N THR A 129 5.78 -9.76 5.03
CA THR A 129 5.79 -8.94 3.83
C THR A 129 6.52 -7.63 4.13
N LEU A 130 7.56 -7.30 3.35
CA LEU A 130 8.26 -6.01 3.47
C LEU A 130 7.77 -5.06 2.38
N LEU A 131 7.54 -3.80 2.74
CA LEU A 131 7.27 -2.69 1.83
C LEU A 131 8.41 -1.69 1.95
N ASN A 132 9.13 -1.46 0.86
CA ASN A 132 10.33 -0.60 0.80
C ASN A 132 11.38 -0.95 1.89
N GLY A 133 11.55 -2.24 2.16
CA GLY A 133 12.50 -2.76 3.15
C GLY A 133 11.98 -2.88 4.58
N GLU A 134 10.80 -2.35 4.89
CA GLU A 134 10.21 -2.37 6.24
C GLU A 134 9.04 -3.36 6.33
N PRO A 135 8.92 -4.17 7.40
CA PRO A 135 7.80 -5.09 7.54
C PRO A 135 6.49 -4.36 7.78
N ILE A 136 5.45 -4.77 7.07
CA ILE A 136 4.10 -4.22 7.28
C ILE A 136 3.41 -4.99 8.40
N SER A 137 2.68 -4.27 9.26
CA SER A 137 1.85 -4.85 10.34
C SER A 137 0.36 -4.57 10.17
N GLN A 138 0.01 -3.70 9.23
CA GLN A 138 -1.34 -3.27 8.88
C GLN A 138 -1.41 -3.10 7.36
N PRO A 139 -2.62 -2.99 6.76
CA PRO A 139 -2.76 -2.69 5.34
C PRO A 139 -2.12 -1.36 4.97
N GLU A 140 -1.30 -1.33 3.92
CA GLU A 140 -0.53 -0.17 3.46
C GLU A 140 -0.89 0.20 2.02
N VAL A 141 -0.89 1.50 1.70
CA VAL A 141 -1.14 1.99 0.34
C VAL A 141 0.11 1.83 -0.52
N LEU A 142 -0.07 1.30 -1.73
CA LEU A 142 0.99 1.19 -2.72
C LEU A 142 1.06 2.46 -3.57
N PHE A 143 2.28 2.97 -3.72
CA PHE A 143 2.61 4.11 -4.57
C PHE A 143 3.45 3.64 -5.75
N HIS A 144 3.33 4.28 -6.92
CA HIS A 144 4.20 3.97 -8.05
C HIS A 144 5.67 3.82 -7.65
N GLY A 145 6.28 2.71 -8.06
CA GLY A 145 7.66 2.36 -7.75
C GLY A 145 7.85 1.67 -6.39
N ALA A 146 6.78 1.42 -5.63
CA ALA A 146 6.88 0.70 -4.36
C ALA A 146 7.45 -0.70 -4.56
N GLU A 147 8.41 -1.06 -3.71
CA GLU A 147 9.06 -2.36 -3.68
C GLU A 147 8.45 -3.23 -2.59
N ILE A 148 7.95 -4.39 -2.97
CA ILE A 148 7.35 -5.37 -2.07
C ILE A 148 8.23 -6.60 -2.07
N THR A 149 8.81 -6.95 -0.92
CA THR A 149 9.61 -8.17 -0.78
C THR A 149 8.79 -9.25 -0.11
N ILE A 150 8.72 -10.41 -0.75
CA ILE A 150 8.04 -11.61 -0.27
C ILE A 150 8.98 -12.80 -0.47
N GLY A 151 9.51 -13.33 0.64
CA GLY A 151 10.54 -14.38 0.57
C GLY A 151 11.77 -13.91 -0.20
N THR A 152 12.18 -14.66 -1.22
CA THR A 152 13.29 -14.26 -2.12
C THR A 152 12.83 -13.45 -3.36
N HIS A 153 11.57 -13.05 -3.42
CA HIS A 153 11.00 -12.36 -4.57
C HIS A 153 10.85 -10.87 -4.28
N ILE A 154 11.13 -10.06 -5.30
CA ILE A 154 10.94 -8.61 -5.29
C ILE A 154 9.84 -8.28 -6.27
N LEU A 155 8.79 -7.62 -5.82
CA LEU A 155 7.66 -7.20 -6.63
C LEU A 155 7.64 -5.67 -6.68
N ILE A 156 7.66 -5.10 -7.88
CA ILE A 156 7.60 -3.65 -8.08
C ILE A 156 6.21 -3.27 -8.56
N PHE A 157 5.55 -2.37 -7.83
CA PHE A 157 4.27 -1.82 -8.21
C PHE A 157 4.46 -0.65 -9.20
N GLU A 158 3.75 -0.71 -10.33
CA GLU A 158 3.70 0.38 -11.30
C GLU A 158 2.25 0.79 -11.56
N GLU A 159 1.98 2.07 -11.32
CA GLU A 159 0.78 2.74 -11.84
C GLU A 159 0.83 2.82 -13.38
N GLY A 160 -0.32 2.64 -14.03
CA GLY A 160 -0.51 2.77 -15.48
C GLY A 160 -1.03 4.12 -15.93
#